data_AF-A0A7T5R7X0-F1
#
_entry.id   AF-A0A7T5R7X0-F1
#
_cell.length_a   1.000
_cell.length_b   1.000
_cell.length_c   1.000
_cell.angle_alpha   90.00
_cell.angle_beta   90.00
_cell.angle_gamma   90.00
#
_symmetry.space_group_name_H-M   'P 1'
#
loop_
_entity.id
_entity.type
_entity.pdbx_description
1 polymer ?
#
loop_
_entity_poly.entity_id
_entity_poly.type
_entity_poly.pdbx_seq_one_letter_code
_entity_poly.pdbx_strand_id
1 'polypeptide(L)'
;MLIYLRQLNKKGNVIKSLSDETIMLLIVALVFLVLFSFVKSNLSGTGLKERLIAQDIGKSIVVIGEIKEDLEFFYIVKLDTKIVISDSFVKVGDTINTIENNLAIKSFENEFEDGEGLIIVKKEGVIEVQKI
;
A
#
# COMPACT_ATOMS: atom_id res chain seq x y z
N MET A 1 16.06 19.08 31.77
CA MET A 1 15.01 19.16 30.73
C MET A 1 13.60 18.92 31.27
N LEU A 2 13.39 17.97 32.19
CA LEU A 2 12.08 17.71 32.85
C LEU A 2 11.52 18.90 33.66
N ILE A 3 12.38 19.78 34.19
CA ILE A 3 11.96 20.97 34.95
C ILE A 3 11.33 22.04 34.04
N TYR A 4 11.76 22.13 32.78
CA TYR A 4 11.21 23.10 31.81
C TYR A 4 9.78 22.74 31.39
N LEU A 5 9.47 21.45 31.23
CA LEU A 5 8.11 20.96 30.97
C LEU A 5 7.14 21.27 32.12
N ARG A 6 7.62 21.19 33.36
CA ARG A 6 6.83 21.51 34.56
C ARG A 6 6.48 23.00 34.68
N GLN A 7 7.35 23.89 34.17
CA GLN A 7 7.07 25.34 34.16
C GLN A 7 6.08 25.73 33.06
N LEU A 8 6.12 25.08 31.89
CA LEU A 8 5.12 25.29 30.83
C LEU A 8 3.72 24.87 31.28
N ASN A 9 3.63 23.78 32.06
CA ASN A 9 2.38 23.29 32.65
C ASN A 9 1.80 24.20 33.75
N LYS A 10 2.60 25.12 34.32
CA LYS A 10 2.11 26.11 35.31
C LYS A 10 1.50 27.35 34.66
N LYS A 11 1.84 27.66 33.40
CA LYS A 11 1.34 28.84 32.67
C LYS A 11 0.22 28.52 31.67
N GLY A 12 0.22 27.32 31.11
CA GLY A 12 -0.87 26.82 30.28
C GLY A 12 -1.65 25.79 31.08
N ASN A 13 -2.84 26.15 31.54
CA ASN A 13 -3.78 25.27 32.25
C ASN A 13 -4.37 24.22 31.27
N VAL A 14 -3.52 23.47 30.57
CA VAL A 14 -3.87 22.65 29.40
C VAL A 14 -4.07 21.18 29.77
N ILE A 15 -3.44 20.70 30.84
CA ILE A 15 -3.62 19.32 31.28
C ILE A 15 -4.56 19.32 32.48
N LYS A 16 -5.86 19.40 32.19
CA LYS A 16 -6.90 18.94 33.11
C LYS A 16 -6.52 17.54 33.58
N SER A 17 -6.51 17.36 34.89
CA SER A 17 -6.17 16.16 35.66
C SER A 17 -6.54 14.84 34.96
N LEU A 18 -5.64 14.34 34.12
CA LEU A 18 -5.61 12.92 33.79
C LEU A 18 -4.96 12.24 34.99
N SER A 19 -5.67 11.32 35.61
CA SER A 19 -5.13 10.51 36.71
C SER A 19 -3.89 9.76 36.22
N ASP A 20 -2.89 9.62 37.08
CA ASP A 20 -1.62 8.97 36.74
C ASP A 20 -1.82 7.55 36.18
N GLU A 21 -2.91 6.88 36.54
CA GLU A 21 -3.35 5.59 36.00
C GLU A 21 -3.64 5.64 34.48
N THR A 22 -4.25 6.71 33.99
CA THR A 22 -4.57 6.90 32.56
C THR A 22 -3.32 7.12 31.74
N ILE A 23 -2.34 7.84 32.30
CA ILE A 23 -1.04 8.06 31.67
C ILE A 23 -0.26 6.73 31.58
N MET A 24 -0.30 5.93 32.64
CA MET A 24 0.29 4.58 32.63
C MET A 24 -0.36 3.66 31.59
N LEU A 25 -1.69 3.66 31.49
CA LEU A 25 -2.42 2.84 30.51
C LEU A 25 -2.04 3.22 29.07
N LEU A 26 -1.87 4.52 28.82
CA LEU A 26 -1.46 5.04 27.52
C LEU A 26 -0.04 4.57 27.15
N ILE A 27 0.89 4.56 28.12
CA ILE A 27 2.26 4.10 27.91
C ILE A 27 2.29 2.59 27.63
N VAL A 28 1.53 1.78 28.37
CA VAL A 28 1.43 0.32 28.14
C VAL A 28 0.87 0.04 26.74
N ALA A 29 -0.18 0.76 26.32
CA ALA A 29 -0.75 0.62 24.97
C ALA A 29 0.27 1.01 23.88
N LEU A 30 1.06 2.06 24.12
CA LEU A 30 2.11 2.50 23.19
C LEU A 30 3.24 1.47 23.10
N VAL A 31 3.66 0.89 24.23
CA VAL A 31 4.64 -0.19 24.27
C VAL A 31 4.10 -1.44 23.58
N PHE A 32 2.81 -1.78 23.75
CA PHE A 32 2.18 -2.88 23.03
C PHE A 32 2.13 -2.64 21.52
N LEU A 33 1.84 -1.41 21.08
CA LEU A 33 1.88 -1.02 19.66
C LEU A 33 3.29 -1.13 19.07
N VAL A 34 4.30 -0.72 19.84
CA VAL A 34 5.71 -0.86 19.44
C VAL A 34 6.12 -2.35 19.42
N LEU A 35 5.72 -3.14 20.42
CA LEU A 35 5.96 -4.58 20.40
C LEU A 35 5.24 -5.24 19.23
N PHE A 36 4.01 -4.85 18.89
CA PHE A 36 3.25 -5.40 17.75
C PHE A 36 3.87 -5.01 16.40
N SER A 37 4.45 -3.81 16.28
CA SER A 37 5.23 -3.43 15.09
C SER A 37 6.58 -4.17 15.02
N PHE A 38 7.09 -4.67 16.16
CA PHE A 38 8.27 -5.55 16.23
C PHE A 38 7.94 -7.06 16.24
N VAL A 39 6.68 -7.47 16.37
CA VAL A 39 6.21 -8.83 16.01
C VAL A 39 6.22 -8.89 14.48
N LYS A 40 7.46 -8.91 13.98
CA LYS A 40 7.91 -9.57 12.77
C LYS A 40 7.01 -10.76 12.52
N SER A 41 6.27 -10.70 11.42
CA SER A 41 5.76 -11.89 10.77
C SER A 41 6.96 -12.75 10.35
N ASN A 42 7.41 -13.61 11.26
CA ASN A 42 8.38 -14.69 11.03
C ASN A 42 7.65 -15.97 10.58
N LEU A 43 6.60 -15.82 9.76
CA LEU A 43 6.07 -16.88 8.92
C LEU A 43 6.54 -16.53 7.52
N SER A 44 7.40 -17.36 6.93
CA SER A 44 8.11 -17.09 5.66
C SER A 44 7.15 -16.51 4.61
N GLY A 45 7.21 -15.19 4.44
CA GLY A 45 6.09 -14.38 3.93
C GLY A 45 6.28 -13.85 2.52
N THR A 46 7.16 -14.45 1.71
CA THR A 46 7.32 -14.09 0.30
C THR A 46 5.99 -14.25 -0.45
N GLY A 47 5.36 -15.42 -0.31
CA GLY A 47 4.08 -15.70 -0.99
C GLY A 47 2.87 -14.89 -0.50
N LEU A 48 2.85 -14.40 0.75
CA LEU A 48 1.74 -13.53 1.22
C LEU A 48 1.89 -12.09 0.73
N LYS A 49 3.12 -11.58 0.66
CA LYS A 49 3.40 -10.24 0.14
C LYS A 49 3.14 -10.14 -1.36
N GLU A 50 3.61 -11.12 -2.13
CA GLU A 50 3.35 -11.21 -3.56
C GLU A 50 1.85 -11.27 -3.86
N ARG A 51 1.09 -12.05 -3.09
CA ARG A 51 -0.38 -12.11 -3.23
C ARG A 51 -1.06 -10.77 -2.95
N LEU A 52 -0.61 -10.02 -1.94
CA LEU A 52 -1.17 -8.69 -1.65
C LEU A 52 -0.89 -7.71 -2.79
N ILE A 53 0.35 -7.65 -3.28
CA ILE A 53 0.75 -6.78 -4.40
C ILE A 53 -0.04 -7.13 -5.66
N ALA A 54 -0.17 -8.43 -5.97
CA ALA A 54 -0.93 -8.91 -7.12
C ALA A 54 -2.40 -8.49 -7.05
N GLN A 55 -3.04 -8.64 -5.89
CA GLN A 55 -4.43 -8.23 -5.70
C GLN A 55 -4.61 -6.72 -5.83
N ASP A 56 -3.70 -5.92 -5.29
CA ASP A 56 -3.78 -4.47 -5.35
C ASP A 56 -3.64 -3.96 -6.79
N ILE A 57 -2.64 -4.46 -7.55
CA ILE A 57 -2.46 -4.10 -8.97
C ILE A 57 -3.68 -4.54 -9.80
N GLY A 58 -4.18 -5.76 -9.58
CA GLY A 58 -5.37 -6.27 -10.27
C GLY A 58 -6.61 -5.41 -10.01
N LYS A 59 -6.89 -5.07 -8.75
CA LYS A 59 -8.01 -4.18 -8.37
C LYS A 59 -7.85 -2.80 -8.99
N SER A 60 -6.65 -2.25 -8.99
CA SER A 60 -6.40 -0.95 -9.59
C SER A 60 -6.72 -0.91 -11.07
N ILE A 61 -6.34 -1.94 -11.84
CA ILE A 61 -6.66 -2.03 -13.28
C ILE A 61 -8.17 -2.10 -13.51
N VAL A 62 -8.88 -2.87 -12.69
CA VAL A 62 -10.35 -2.95 -12.75
C VAL A 62 -10.98 -1.59 -12.47
N VAL A 63 -10.58 -0.93 -11.38
CA VAL A 63 -11.10 0.39 -10.99
C VAL A 63 -10.81 1.45 -12.06
N ILE A 64 -9.60 1.48 -12.62
CA ILE A 64 -9.23 2.40 -13.69
C ILE A 64 -10.12 2.20 -14.92
N GLY A 65 -10.43 0.95 -15.23
CA GLY A 65 -11.35 0.63 -16.32
C GLY A 65 -12.74 1.24 -16.13
N GLU A 66 -13.29 1.22 -14.92
CA GLU A 66 -14.65 1.71 -14.65
C GLU A 66 -14.79 3.24 -14.72
N ILE A 67 -13.70 4.00 -14.56
CA ILE A 67 -13.74 5.46 -14.56
C ILE A 67 -13.92 6.00 -15.98
N LYS A 68 -14.81 6.96 -16.23
CA LYS A 68 -15.15 7.38 -17.60
C LYS A 68 -14.08 8.23 -18.28
N GLU A 69 -13.28 8.92 -17.49
CA GLU A 69 -12.26 9.86 -17.93
C GLU A 69 -10.94 9.16 -18.28
N ASP A 70 -10.12 9.85 -19.09
CA ASP A 70 -8.73 9.47 -19.33
C ASP A 70 -7.90 9.72 -18.06
N LEU A 71 -7.06 8.75 -17.69
CA LEU A 71 -6.38 8.72 -16.40
C LEU A 71 -5.00 8.06 -16.49
N GLU A 72 -4.14 8.42 -15.54
CA GLU A 72 -2.79 7.88 -15.42
C GLU A 72 -2.51 7.59 -13.94
N PHE A 73 -2.11 6.36 -13.66
CA PHE A 73 -1.74 5.93 -12.31
C PHE A 73 -0.31 5.42 -12.28
N PHE A 74 0.46 5.94 -11.33
CA PHE A 74 1.84 5.56 -11.10
C PHE A 74 1.95 4.66 -9.88
N TYR A 75 2.66 3.54 -10.04
CA TYR A 75 2.98 2.58 -9.00
C TYR A 75 4.50 2.47 -8.88
N ILE A 76 4.97 2.29 -7.65
CA ILE A 76 6.35 1.87 -7.38
C ILE A 76 6.28 0.41 -6.96
N VAL A 77 6.94 -0.45 -7.73
CA VAL A 77 7.05 -1.87 -7.42
C VAL A 77 8.09 -2.01 -6.30
N LYS A 78 7.70 -2.63 -5.17
CA LYS A 78 8.54 -2.70 -3.95
C LYS A 78 9.29 -4.02 -3.78
N LEU A 79 9.25 -4.90 -4.78
CA LEU A 79 9.83 -6.23 -4.77
C LEU A 79 10.06 -6.68 -6.21
N ASP A 80 11.11 -7.45 -6.45
CA ASP A 80 11.39 -8.03 -7.76
C ASP A 80 10.19 -8.90 -8.21
N THR A 81 9.60 -8.58 -9.36
CA THR A 81 8.37 -9.22 -9.79
C THR A 81 8.16 -9.13 -11.29
N LYS A 82 7.69 -10.24 -11.87
CA LYS A 82 7.25 -10.28 -13.26
C LYS A 82 5.77 -9.92 -13.34
N ILE A 83 5.43 -8.95 -14.17
CA ILE A 83 4.04 -8.55 -14.42
C ILE A 83 3.69 -8.93 -15.86
N VAL A 84 2.61 -9.70 -16.03
CA VAL A 84 2.02 -10.07 -17.31
C VAL A 84 0.57 -9.66 -17.30
N ILE A 85 0.14 -8.88 -18.28
CA ILE A 85 -1.22 -8.37 -18.41
C ILE A 85 -1.73 -8.77 -19.78
N SER A 86 -2.93 -9.32 -19.80
CA SER A 86 -3.68 -9.71 -20.98
C SER A 86 -5.13 -9.27 -20.81
N ASP A 87 -5.89 -9.30 -21.91
CA ASP A 87 -7.29 -8.89 -22.01
C ASP A 87 -8.19 -9.51 -20.93
N SER A 88 -7.82 -10.67 -20.39
CA SER A 88 -8.63 -11.42 -19.41
C SER A 88 -7.98 -11.62 -18.05
N PHE A 89 -6.69 -11.30 -17.88
CA PHE A 89 -6.00 -11.55 -16.60
C PHE A 89 -4.75 -10.68 -16.40
N VAL A 90 -4.40 -10.49 -15.14
CA VAL A 90 -3.16 -9.88 -14.66
C VAL A 90 -2.43 -10.90 -13.80
N LYS A 91 -1.25 -11.33 -14.24
CA LYS A 91 -0.32 -12.15 -13.48
C LYS A 91 0.78 -11.27 -12.90
N VAL A 92 0.99 -11.34 -11.60
CA VAL A 92 2.06 -10.65 -10.87
C VAL A 92 2.80 -11.69 -10.05
N GLY A 93 4.05 -11.97 -10.42
CA GLY A 93 4.80 -13.12 -9.91
C GLY A 93 4.06 -14.43 -10.19
N ASP A 94 3.78 -15.21 -9.16
CA ASP A 94 3.03 -16.47 -9.26
C ASP A 94 1.50 -16.31 -9.13
N THR A 95 1.01 -15.09 -8.82
CA THR A 95 -0.42 -14.86 -8.59
C THR A 95 -1.11 -14.38 -9.86
N ILE A 96 -2.28 -14.95 -10.17
CA ILE A 96 -3.11 -14.55 -11.32
C ILE A 96 -4.42 -13.96 -10.79
N ASN A 97 -4.76 -12.77 -11.26
CA ASN A 97 -6.05 -12.12 -11.05
C ASN A 97 -6.81 -12.07 -12.38
N THR A 98 -8.05 -12.54 -12.39
CA THR A 98 -8.92 -12.42 -13.57
C THR A 98 -9.49 -11.01 -13.65
N ILE A 99 -9.53 -10.46 -14.85
CA ILE A 99 -10.15 -9.17 -15.12
C ILE A 99 -11.50 -9.45 -15.79
N GLU A 100 -12.59 -9.30 -15.05
CA GLU A 100 -13.93 -9.26 -15.61
C GLU A 100 -14.22 -7.82 -16.05
N ASN A 101 -13.60 -7.38 -17.15
CA ASN A 101 -13.80 -6.03 -17.67
C ASN A 101 -14.13 -6.05 -19.16
N ASN A 102 -15.01 -5.14 -19.58
CA ASN A 102 -15.47 -5.00 -20.97
C ASN A 102 -14.56 -4.07 -21.80
N LEU A 103 -13.33 -3.80 -21.35
CA LEU A 103 -12.40 -2.86 -21.98
C LEU A 103 -11.25 -3.60 -22.66
N ALA A 104 -10.77 -3.04 -23.76
CA ALA A 104 -9.58 -3.52 -24.44
C ALA A 104 -8.35 -3.15 -23.60
N ILE A 105 -7.59 -4.15 -23.19
CA ILE A 105 -6.33 -3.98 -22.45
C ILE A 105 -5.20 -4.34 -23.40
N LYS A 106 -4.23 -3.45 -23.59
CA LYS A 106 -3.05 -3.76 -24.39
C LYS A 106 -2.18 -4.75 -23.62
N SER A 107 -1.90 -5.90 -24.24
CA SER A 107 -1.05 -6.93 -23.63
C SER A 107 0.32 -6.36 -23.27
N PHE A 108 0.79 -6.67 -22.07
CA PHE A 108 2.04 -6.16 -21.50
C PHE A 108 2.75 -7.27 -20.72
N GLU A 109 4.07 -7.39 -20.90
CA GLU A 109 4.89 -8.33 -20.15
C GLU A 109 6.24 -7.70 -19.85
N ASN A 110 6.59 -7.57 -18.57
CA ASN A 110 7.87 -7.04 -18.15
C ASN A 110 8.28 -7.55 -16.76
N GLU A 111 9.58 -7.52 -16.50
CA GLU A 111 10.16 -7.81 -15.19
C GLU A 111 10.52 -6.49 -14.50
N PHE A 112 10.15 -6.39 -13.23
CA PHE A 112 10.39 -5.23 -12.38
C PHE A 112 11.37 -5.60 -11.27
N GLU A 113 12.29 -4.71 -10.99
CA GLU A 113 13.18 -4.72 -9.82
C GLU A 113 12.58 -3.86 -8.69
N ASP A 114 13.01 -4.08 -7.45
CA ASP A 114 12.63 -3.25 -6.31
C ASP A 114 12.96 -1.77 -6.52
N GLY A 115 11.93 -0.94 -6.47
CA GLY A 115 12.00 0.52 -6.64
C GLY A 115 11.65 1.01 -8.05
N GLU A 116 11.43 0.12 -9.02
CA GLU A 116 11.06 0.51 -10.38
C GLU A 116 9.61 0.99 -10.51
N GLY A 117 9.35 1.82 -11.53
CA GLY A 117 8.07 2.47 -11.75
C GLY A 117 7.21 1.70 -12.76
N LEU A 118 5.93 1.57 -12.45
CA LEU A 118 4.89 1.06 -13.36
C LEU A 118 3.87 2.16 -13.57
N ILE A 119 3.49 2.43 -14.81
CA ILE A 119 2.42 3.36 -15.14
C ILE A 119 1.28 2.65 -15.85
N ILE A 120 0.06 2.96 -15.43
CA ILE A 120 -1.19 2.45 -16.02
C ILE A 120 -1.93 3.66 -16.58
N VAL A 121 -2.04 3.71 -17.90
CA VAL A 121 -2.67 4.80 -18.65
C VAL A 121 -3.97 4.29 -19.24
N LYS A 122 -5.06 5.01 -19.02
CA LYS A 122 -6.31 4.84 -19.75
C LYS A 122 -6.48 6.01 -20.70
N LYS A 123 -6.60 5.72 -22.00
CA LYS A 123 -6.92 6.69 -23.05
C LYS A 123 -7.91 6.10 -24.03
N GLU A 124 -8.96 6.84 -24.34
CA GLU A 124 -9.95 6.47 -25.38
C GLU A 124 -10.57 5.07 -25.17
N GLY A 125 -10.72 4.65 -23.90
CA GLY A 125 -11.26 3.33 -23.55
C GLY A 125 -10.27 2.16 -23.68
N VAL A 126 -8.99 2.43 -23.95
CA VAL A 126 -7.92 1.43 -23.94
C VAL A 126 -7.05 1.62 -22.70
N ILE A 127 -6.74 0.53 -22.00
CA ILE A 127 -5.77 0.53 -20.91
C ILE A 127 -4.42 0.07 -21.46
N GLU A 128 -3.40 0.90 -21.28
CA GLU A 128 -2.00 0.61 -21.59
C GLU A 128 -1.18 0.63 -20.31
N VAL A 129 -0.23 -0.28 -20.20
CA VAL A 129 0.70 -0.37 -19.08
C VAL A 129 2.12 -0.20 -19.59
N GLN A 130 2.92 0.62 -18.92
CA GLN A 130 4.30 0.90 -19.32
C GLN A 130 5.23 0.82 -18.10
N LYS A 131 6.48 0.42 -18.34
CA LYS A 131 7.56 0.42 -17.34
C LYS A 131 8.31 1.76 -17.41
N ILE A 132 8.69 2.30 -16.26
CA ILE A 132 9.48 3.56 -16.10
C ILE A 132 10.75 3.26 -15.33
#